data_AF-A0A7D5LZ09-F1
#
_entry.id   AF-A0A7D5LZ09-F1
#
_cell.length_a   1.000
_cell.length_b   1.000
_cell.length_c   1.000
_cell.angle_alpha   90.00
_cell.angle_beta   90.00
_cell.angle_gamma   90.00
#
_symmetry.space_group_name_H-M   'P 1'
#
loop_
_entity.id
_entity.type
_entity.pdbx_description
1 polymer ?
#
loop_
_entity_poly.entity_id
_entity_poly.type
_entity_poly.pdbx_seq_one_letter_code
_entity_poly.pdbx_strand_id
1 'polypeptide(L)' 'GPCTGGLTNNIPQCCGAGVLDLLYLDCESPRVVSSALNPLQSICAARGLEAKCCTVGIAGLGVLC' A
#
# COMPACT_ATOMS: atom_id res chain seq x y z
N GLY A 1 6.68 3.98 10.99
CA GLY A 1 6.51 4.36 9.58
C GLY A 1 5.05 4.65 9.30
N PRO A 2 4.62 4.77 8.03
CA PRO A 2 3.20 4.98 7.68
C PRO A 2 2.33 3.75 7.99
N CYS A 3 2.95 2.57 8.11
CA CYS A 3 2.31 1.33 8.53
C CYS A 3 2.72 0.98 9.96
N THR A 4 1.80 0.35 10.69
CA THR A 4 2.06 -0.23 12.01
C THR A 4 3.11 -1.35 11.88
N GLY A 5 4.06 -1.40 12.81
CA GLY A 5 5.03 -2.49 12.85
C GLY A 5 4.34 -3.81 13.19
N GLY A 6 4.69 -4.89 12.50
CA GLY A 6 4.05 -6.20 12.65
C GLY A 6 4.58 -7.22 11.65
N LEU A 7 4.10 -8.46 11.75
CA LEU A 7 4.45 -9.55 10.84
C LEU A 7 3.76 -9.44 9.47
N THR A 8 2.60 -8.79 9.45
CA THR A 8 1.76 -8.53 8.27
C THR A 8 1.42 -7.05 8.19
N ASN A 9 1.08 -6.56 7.00
CA ASN A 9 0.62 -5.20 6.74
C ASN A 9 1.63 -4.14 7.18
N ASN A 10 2.91 -4.43 7.00
CA ASN A 10 4.02 -3.57 7.41
C ASN A 10 4.70 -2.86 6.23
N ILE A 11 4.27 -3.14 4.99
CA ILE A 11 4.90 -2.63 3.78
C ILE A 11 3.98 -1.61 3.12
N PRO A 12 4.38 -0.33 3.08
CA PRO A 12 3.57 0.70 2.45
C PRO A 12 3.54 0.53 0.93
N GLN A 13 2.35 0.41 0.36
CA GLN A 13 2.14 0.39 -1.09
C GLN A 13 1.00 1.33 -1.50
N CYS A 14 1.06 1.78 -2.74
CA CYS A 14 -0.05 2.47 -3.40
C CYS A 14 -0.77 1.47 -4.27
N CYS A 15 -2.05 1.24 -4.02
CA CYS A 15 -2.82 0.19 -4.65
C CYS A 15 -4.05 0.73 -5.38
N GLY A 16 -4.46 0.04 -6.44
CA GLY A 16 -5.70 0.31 -7.15
C GLY A 16 -6.92 -0.21 -6.41
N ALA A 17 -7.98 -0.51 -7.16
CA ALA A 17 -9.19 -1.07 -6.58
C ALA A 17 -8.94 -2.45 -5.94
N GLY A 18 -9.55 -2.66 -4.77
CA GLY A 18 -9.53 -3.93 -4.06
C GLY A 18 -10.69 -4.85 -4.43
N VAL A 19 -10.44 -6.15 -4.41
CA VAL A 19 -11.47 -7.19 -4.38
C VAL A 19 -11.72 -7.53 -2.91
N LEU A 20 -13.00 -7.50 -2.49
CA LEU A 20 -13.42 -7.80 -1.11
C LEU A 20 -12.79 -6.89 -0.02
N ASP A 21 -12.22 -5.74 -0.41
CA ASP A 21 -11.47 -4.82 0.45
C ASP A 21 -10.22 -5.44 1.12
N LEU A 22 -9.80 -6.64 0.68
CA LEU A 22 -8.71 -7.44 1.29
C LEU A 22 -7.60 -7.83 0.30
N LEU A 23 -7.91 -7.78 -0.99
CA LEU A 23 -6.98 -8.17 -2.04
C LEU A 23 -6.89 -7.03 -3.04
N TYR A 24 -5.75 -6.36 -3.06
CA TYR A 24 -5.56 -5.20 -3.92
C TYR A 24 -4.73 -5.58 -5.14
N LEU A 25 -5.23 -5.16 -6.30
CA LEU A 25 -4.59 -5.35 -7.60
C LEU A 25 -3.86 -4.06 -7.97
N ASP A 26 -2.83 -4.19 -8.82
CA ASP A 26 -2.01 -3.05 -9.28
C ASP A 26 -1.37 -2.24 -8.15
N CYS A 27 -0.69 -2.92 -7.22
CA CYS A 27 0.04 -2.27 -6.15
C CYS A 27 1.48 -1.94 -6.56
N GLU A 28 1.86 -0.69 -6.29
CA GLU A 28 3.17 -0.14 -6.57
C GLU A 28 3.86 0.29 -5.28
N SER A 29 5.18 0.12 -5.21
CA SER A 29 5.96 0.72 -4.14
C SER A 29 6.07 2.23 -4.35
N PRO A 30 5.68 3.05 -3.37
CA PRO A 30 5.77 4.51 -3.47
C PRO A 30 7.23 4.92 -3.67
N ARG A 31 7.50 5.71 -4.72
CA ARG A 31 8.85 6.22 -5.01
C ARG A 31 9.30 7.31 -4.04
N VAL A 32 8.36 7.87 -3.28
CA VAL A 32 8.60 8.93 -2.30
C VAL A 32 8.44 8.35 -0.91
N VAL A 33 9.40 8.66 -0.02
CA VAL A 33 9.34 8.23 1.37
C VAL A 33 8.28 9.03 2.11
N SER A 34 7.29 8.35 2.67
CA SER A 34 6.26 9.00 3.48
C SER A 34 6.86 9.65 4.72
N SER A 35 6.39 10.85 5.05
CA SER A 35 6.81 11.63 6.23
C SER A 35 5.61 12.36 6.84
N ALA A 36 5.76 12.97 8.01
CA ALA A 36 4.68 13.76 8.63
C ALA A 36 4.16 14.89 7.72
N LEU A 37 5.05 15.51 6.94
CA LEU A 37 4.72 16.56 5.96
C LEU A 37 4.18 16.00 4.63
N ASN A 38 4.36 14.70 4.38
CA ASN A 38 3.99 14.06 3.12
C ASN A 38 3.47 12.65 3.42
N PRO A 39 2.23 12.54 3.94
CA PRO A 39 1.68 11.26 4.37
C PRO A 39 1.51 10.35 3.16
N LEU A 40 1.64 9.03 3.39
CA LEU A 40 1.51 8.01 2.34
C LEU A 40 0.21 8.17 1.53
N GLN A 41 -0.89 8.54 2.21
CA GLN A 41 -2.18 8.80 1.57
C GLN A 41 -2.11 9.90 0.50
N SER A 42 -1.38 10.98 0.76
CA SER A 42 -1.19 12.07 -0.22
C SER A 42 -0.31 11.63 -1.40
N ILE A 43 0.72 10.83 -1.12
CA ILE A 43 1.61 10.26 -2.15
C ILE A 43 0.83 9.38 -3.13
N CYS A 44 0.00 8.47 -2.60
CA CYS A 44 -0.79 7.56 -3.43
C CYS A 44 -1.95 8.29 -4.12
N ALA A 45 -2.61 9.25 -3.45
CA ALA A 45 -3.67 10.05 -4.05
C ALA A 45 -3.19 10.88 -5.26
N ALA A 46 -1.95 11.36 -5.24
CA ALA A 46 -1.34 12.05 -6.39
C ALA A 46 -1.19 11.15 -7.64
N ARG A 47 -1.27 9.83 -7.46
CA ARG A 47 -1.26 8.82 -8.53
C ARG A 47 -2.66 8.28 -8.86
N GLY A 48 -3.70 8.74 -8.15
CA GLY A 48 -5.05 8.17 -8.25
C GLY A 48 -5.16 6.78 -7.61
N LEU A 49 -4.28 6.45 -6.68
CA LEU A 49 -4.22 5.18 -5.97
C LEU A 49 -4.52 5.37 -4.48
N GLU A 50 -4.88 4.29 -3.80
CA GLU A 50 -5.11 4.27 -2.36
C GLU A 50 -3.84 3.87 -1.60
N ALA A 51 -3.58 4.53 -0.47
CA ALA A 51 -2.51 4.12 0.42
C ALA A 51 -2.93 2.89 1.22
N LYS A 52 -2.18 1.81 1.07
CA LYS A 52 -2.42 0.55 1.77
C LYS A 52 -1.14 0.06 2.44
N CYS A 53 -1.34 -0.71 3.50
CA CYS A 53 -0.28 -1.35 4.24
C CYS A 53 -0.40 -2.84 3.97
N CYS A 54 0.45 -3.33 3.09
CA CYS A 54 0.37 -4.68 2.56
C CYS A 54 1.38 -5.59 3.25
N THR A 55 1.10 -6.87 3.21
CA THR A 55 2.09 -7.92 3.46
C THR A 55 2.67 -8.30 2.10
N VAL A 56 4.01 -8.39 1.97
CA VAL A 56 4.62 -9.00 0.77
C VAL A 56 4.11 -10.43 0.69
N GLY A 57 3.19 -10.66 -0.24
CA GLY A 57 2.36 -11.86 -0.26
C GLY A 57 2.13 -12.33 -1.68
N ILE A 58 2.68 -13.52 -1.94
CA ILE A 58 2.29 -14.49 -2.97
C ILE A 58 2.30 -13.97 -4.41
N ALA A 59 3.49 -14.03 -5.01
CA ALA A 59 3.66 -13.88 -6.46
C ALA A 59 2.63 -14.75 -7.21
N GLY A 60 1.68 -14.11 -7.90
CA GLY A 60 0.70 -14.77 -8.77
C GLY A 60 -0.78 -14.53 -8.45
N LEU A 61 -1.14 -14.03 -7.25
CA LEU A 61 -2.55 -13.85 -6.85
C LEU A 61 -2.95 -12.41 -6.48
N GLY A 62 -1.98 -11.53 -6.23
CA GLY A 62 -2.22 -10.16 -5.71
C GLY A 62 -1.62 -10.00 -4.32
N VAL A 63 -1.46 -8.76 -3.86
CA VAL A 63 -0.96 -8.48 -2.50
C VAL A 63 -2.11 -8.39 -1.51
N LEU A 64 -1.91 -8.98 -0.34
CA LEU A 64 -2.83 -8.84 0.78
C LEU A 64 -2.56 -7.51 1.48
N CYS A 65 -3.56 -6.65 1.46
CA CYS A 65 -3.63 -5.38 2.18
C CYS A 65 -5.05 -5.25 2.73
#